data_AF-A0A953LIT7-F1
#
_entry.id   AF-A0A953LIT7-F1
#
_cell.length_a   1.000
_cell.length_b   1.000
_cell.length_c   1.000
_cell.angle_alpha   90.00
_cell.angle_beta   90.00
_cell.angle_gamma   90.00
#
_symmetry.space_group_name_H-M   'P 1'
#
loop_
_entity.id
_entity.type
_entity.pdbx_description
1 polymer ?
#
loop_
_entity_poly.entity_id
_entity_poly.type
_entity_poly.pdbx_seq_one_letter_code
_entity_poly.pdbx_strand_id
1 'polypeptide(L)'
;IKATALCGLGQTAPNPVLSTLRYFREEYEAHVRDKHCPAGRCKALTDFRIDQERCKACNVCARNCPVDAIHGEVRKPETFYIDAEACIKCGTCATVCKFNAVVW
;
A
#
# COMPACT_ATOMS: atom_id res chain seq x y z
N ILE A 1 -18.25 -24.40 -12.17
CA ILE A 1 -18.63 -23.18 -12.94
C ILE A 1 -18.29 -23.36 -14.42
N LYS A 2 -17.01 -23.30 -14.84
CA LYS A 2 -16.66 -23.44 -16.28
C LYS A 2 -17.16 -24.74 -16.92
N ALA A 3 -16.97 -25.88 -16.26
CA ALA A 3 -17.40 -27.19 -16.76
C ALA A 3 -18.92 -27.48 -16.60
N THR A 4 -19.64 -26.65 -15.84
CA THR A 4 -21.04 -26.87 -15.46
C THR A 4 -21.98 -25.82 -16.06
N ALA A 5 -21.45 -24.87 -16.83
CA ALA A 5 -22.22 -23.77 -17.42
C ALA A 5 -22.61 -24.09 -18.87
N LEU A 6 -23.90 -23.92 -19.16
CA LEU A 6 -24.49 -24.23 -20.45
C LEU A 6 -24.33 -23.10 -21.49
N CYS A 7 -24.13 -21.85 -21.05
CA CYS A 7 -23.92 -20.70 -21.94
C CYS A 7 -22.45 -20.25 -21.96
N GLY A 8 -22.00 -19.71 -23.10
CA GLY A 8 -20.61 -19.25 -23.29
C GLY A 8 -20.19 -18.15 -22.31
N LEU A 9 -21.13 -17.31 -21.86
CA LEU A 9 -20.87 -16.32 -20.82
C LEU A 9 -20.54 -17.00 -19.48
N GLY A 10 -21.30 -18.01 -19.07
CA GLY A 10 -21.05 -18.75 -17.82
C GLY A 10 -19.74 -19.54 -17.83
N GLN A 11 -19.32 -20.02 -19.02
CA GLN A 11 -18.04 -20.71 -19.18
C GLN A 11 -16.84 -19.75 -19.06
N THR A 12 -16.99 -18.50 -19.52
CA THR A 12 -15.90 -17.50 -19.53
C THR A 12 -15.89 -16.59 -18.30
N ALA A 13 -17.02 -16.43 -17.61
CA ALA A 13 -17.15 -15.66 -16.38
C ALA A 13 -16.07 -15.94 -15.31
N PRO A 14 -15.64 -17.21 -15.03
CA PRO A 14 -14.61 -17.45 -14.02
C PRO A 14 -13.18 -17.22 -14.52
N ASN A 15 -12.95 -17.02 -15.83
CA ASN A 15 -11.59 -16.92 -16.38
C ASN A 15 -10.76 -15.80 -15.74
N PRO A 16 -11.28 -14.57 -15.47
CA PRO A 16 -10.50 -13.52 -14.81
C PRO A 16 -10.00 -13.91 -13.41
N VAL A 17 -10.82 -14.63 -12.64
CA VAL A 17 -10.42 -15.12 -11.31
C VAL A 17 -9.39 -16.24 -11.44
N LEU A 18 -9.61 -17.19 -12.35
CA LEU A 18 -8.70 -18.32 -12.55
C LEU A 18 -7.32 -17.89 -13.09
N SER A 19 -7.28 -16.90 -14.00
CA SER A 19 -6.02 -16.38 -14.51
C SER A 19 -5.29 -15.57 -13.45
N THR A 20 -5.98 -14.71 -12.70
CA THR A 20 -5.34 -13.92 -11.63
C THR A 20 -4.83 -14.79 -10.49
N LEU A 21 -5.53 -15.86 -10.13
CA LEU A 21 -5.02 -16.87 -9.17
C LEU A 21 -3.84 -17.68 -9.70
N ARG A 22 -3.66 -17.78 -11.02
CA ARG A 22 -2.51 -18.47 -11.62
C ARG A 22 -1.27 -17.59 -11.62
N TYR A 23 -1.41 -16.32 -11.99
CA TYR A 23 -0.28 -15.42 -12.21
C TYR A 23 0.07 -14.56 -10.98
N PHE A 24 -0.91 -14.26 -10.12
CA PHE A 24 -0.77 -13.33 -8.98
C PHE A 24 -1.16 -13.99 -7.66
N ARG A 25 -0.95 -15.31 -7.53
CA ARG A 25 -1.29 -16.05 -6.30
C ARG A 25 -0.69 -15.41 -5.05
N GLU A 26 0.57 -15.00 -5.13
CA GLU A 26 1.30 -14.37 -4.02
C GLU A 26 0.62 -13.08 -3.55
N GLU A 27 0.09 -12.27 -4.47
CA GLU A 27 -0.70 -11.09 -4.08
C GLU A 27 -1.96 -11.49 -3.32
N TYR A 28 -2.70 -12.50 -3.80
CA TYR A 28 -3.88 -12.99 -3.07
C TYR A 28 -3.51 -13.49 -1.67
N GLU A 29 -2.41 -14.22 -1.53
CA GLU A 29 -1.97 -14.73 -0.23
C GLU A 29 -1.56 -13.59 0.71
N ALA A 30 -0.82 -12.58 0.23
CA ALA A 30 -0.47 -11.38 1.00
C ALA A 30 -1.72 -10.63 1.51
N HIS A 31 -2.77 -10.50 0.67
CA HIS A 31 -4.00 -9.83 1.07
C HIS A 31 -4.83 -10.65 2.06
N VAL A 32 -4.94 -11.96 1.85
CA VAL A 32 -5.84 -12.83 2.63
C VAL A 32 -5.20 -13.25 3.95
N ARG A 33 -3.92 -13.67 3.94
CA ARG A 33 -3.20 -14.15 5.11
C ARG A 33 -2.48 -13.02 5.84
N ASP A 34 -1.63 -12.27 5.13
CA ASP A 34 -0.73 -11.30 5.75
C ASP A 34 -1.39 -9.93 5.98
N LYS A 35 -2.61 -9.74 5.47
CA LYS A 35 -3.38 -8.49 5.51
C LYS A 35 -2.60 -7.30 4.96
N HIS A 36 -1.74 -7.55 3.99
CA HIS A 36 -0.83 -6.57 3.42
C HIS A 36 -0.97 -6.52 1.88
N CYS A 37 -0.96 -5.30 1.34
CA CYS A 37 -0.99 -5.05 -0.09
C CYS A 37 0.41 -4.63 -0.58
N PRO A 38 1.16 -5.51 -1.26
CA PRO A 38 2.51 -5.20 -1.74
C PRO A 38 2.52 -4.04 -2.75
N ALA A 39 1.44 -3.92 -3.53
CA ALA A 39 1.27 -2.82 -4.49
C ALA A 39 0.91 -1.47 -3.84
N GLY A 40 0.57 -1.44 -2.54
CA GLY A 40 0.21 -0.21 -1.82
C GLY A 40 -1.08 0.46 -2.30
N ARG A 41 -1.95 -0.28 -3.01
CA ARG A 41 -3.16 0.25 -3.64
C ARG A 41 -4.40 0.08 -2.78
N CYS A 42 -4.45 -0.97 -1.97
CA CYS A 42 -5.59 -1.26 -1.11
C CYS A 42 -5.45 -0.51 0.22
N LYS A 43 -6.13 0.64 0.36
CA LYS A 43 -6.09 1.47 1.58
C LYS A 43 -6.28 0.68 2.88
N ALA A 44 -7.13 -0.36 2.88
CA ALA A 44 -7.39 -1.17 4.06
C ALA A 44 -6.22 -2.07 4.48
N LEU A 45 -5.26 -2.33 3.59
CA LEU A 45 -4.18 -3.32 3.75
C LEU A 45 -2.79 -2.69 3.55
N THR A 46 -2.69 -1.37 3.74
CA THR A 46 -1.45 -0.62 3.55
C THR A 46 -1.20 0.21 4.80
N ASP A 47 -0.01 0.07 5.39
CA ASP A 47 0.40 0.83 6.57
C ASP A 47 1.70 1.56 6.23
N PHE A 48 1.63 2.88 6.15
CA PHE A 48 2.77 3.68 5.77
C PHE A 48 3.75 3.81 6.94
N ARG A 49 5.03 3.63 6.66
CA ARG A 49 6.14 3.80 7.60
C ARG A 49 7.29 4.56 6.94
N ILE A 50 8.09 5.25 7.75
CA ILE A 50 9.27 5.98 7.28
C ILE A 50 10.50 5.11 7.53
N ASP A 51 11.21 4.80 6.46
CA ASP A 51 12.53 4.21 6.49
C ASP A 51 13.57 5.28 6.87
N GLN A 52 14.12 5.14 8.06
CA GLN A 52 15.06 6.11 8.65
C GLN A 52 16.40 6.13 7.93
N GLU A 53 16.81 5.05 7.27
CA GLU A 53 18.08 4.97 6.54
C GLU A 53 18.01 5.77 5.23
N ARG A 54 16.85 5.73 4.57
CA ARG A 54 16.60 6.49 3.33
C ARG A 54 16.14 7.92 3.59
N CYS A 55 15.51 8.19 4.74
CA CYS A 55 14.99 9.50 5.08
C CYS A 55 16.11 10.55 5.18
N LYS A 56 15.93 11.69 4.51
CA LYS A 56 16.84 12.86 4.62
C LYS A 56 16.30 13.96 5.52
N ALA A 57 15.25 13.68 6.30
CA ALA A 57 14.62 14.61 7.23
C ALA A 57 14.30 15.99 6.62
N CYS A 58 13.80 15.99 5.36
CA CYS A 58 13.48 17.21 4.61
C CYS A 58 12.08 17.78 4.92
N ASN A 59 11.28 17.07 5.71
CA ASN A 59 9.93 17.45 6.15
C ASN A 59 8.86 17.65 5.04
N VAL A 60 9.15 17.27 3.79
CA VAL A 60 8.20 17.41 2.69
C VAL A 60 6.97 16.50 2.87
N CYS A 61 7.15 15.29 3.40
CA CYS A 61 6.05 14.36 3.66
C CYS A 61 5.05 14.92 4.68
N ALA A 62 5.52 15.45 5.81
CA ALA A 62 4.63 15.98 6.84
C ALA A 62 3.86 17.21 6.38
N ARG A 63 4.52 18.15 5.67
CA ARG A 63 3.86 19.34 5.10
C ARG A 63 2.76 19.04 4.10
N ASN A 64 2.79 17.86 3.46
CA ASN A 64 1.78 17.44 2.50
C ASN A 64 0.79 16.42 3.10
N CYS A 65 0.89 16.13 4.40
CA CYS A 65 -0.05 15.27 5.08
C CYS A 65 -1.35 16.05 5.32
N PRO A 66 -2.50 15.63 4.76
CA PRO A 66 -3.75 16.38 4.91
C PRO A 66 -4.37 16.32 6.32
N VAL A 67 -3.82 15.46 7.18
CA VAL A 67 -4.32 15.19 8.54
C VAL A 67 -3.20 15.31 9.59
N ASP A 68 -2.07 15.92 9.23
CA ASP A 68 -0.93 16.17 10.12
C ASP A 68 -0.38 14.94 10.87
N ALA A 69 -0.62 13.73 10.35
CA ALA A 69 -0.24 12.46 10.96
C ALA A 69 1.26 12.11 10.89
N ILE A 70 2.15 13.05 10.55
CA ILE A 70 3.59 12.79 10.41
C ILE A 70 4.35 13.78 11.27
N HIS A 71 5.19 13.25 12.16
CA HIS A 71 5.96 14.03 13.12
C HIS A 71 7.45 13.76 12.93
N GLY A 72 8.28 14.77 13.25
CA GLY A 72 9.74 14.68 13.17
C GLY A 72 10.43 16.03 13.11
N GLU A 73 11.72 16.04 13.43
CA GLU A 73 12.59 17.22 13.39
C GLU A 73 13.47 17.24 12.13
N VAL A 74 13.53 18.38 11.46
CA VAL A 74 14.37 18.59 10.27
C VAL A 74 15.84 18.28 10.59
N ARG A 75 16.53 17.59 9.68
CA ARG A 75 17.91 17.06 9.85
C ARG A 75 18.10 15.92 10.85
N LYS A 76 17.03 15.38 11.45
CA LYS A 76 17.08 14.20 12.34
C LYS A 76 16.17 13.06 11.82
N PRO A 77 16.63 12.23 10.86
CA PRO A 77 15.83 11.16 10.25
C PRO A 77 15.19 10.19 11.25
N GLU A 78 15.88 9.90 12.36
CA GLU A 78 15.46 9.01 13.43
C GLU A 78 14.19 9.48 14.17
N THR A 79 13.87 10.78 14.08
CA THR A 79 12.68 11.36 14.72
C THR A 79 11.44 11.29 13.84
N PHE A 80 11.57 10.94 12.56
CA PHE A 80 10.45 10.91 11.64
C PHE A 80 9.62 9.63 11.80
N TYR A 81 8.34 9.78 12.13
CA TYR A 81 7.39 8.67 12.20
C TYR A 81 6.00 9.10 11.72
N ILE A 82 5.15 8.11 11.42
CA ILE A 82 3.75 8.29 11.02
C ILE A 82 2.88 7.79 12.17
N ASP A 83 1.98 8.64 12.64
CA ASP A 83 0.93 8.26 13.60
C ASP A 83 -0.12 7.43 12.87
N ALA A 84 -0.22 6.15 13.24
CA ALA A 84 -1.14 5.19 12.63
C ALA A 84 -2.61 5.48 12.94
N GLU A 85 -2.91 6.12 14.07
CA GLU A 85 -4.29 6.44 14.48
C GLU A 85 -4.82 7.65 13.70
N ALA A 86 -3.97 8.65 13.46
CA ALA A 86 -4.31 9.82 12.66
C ALA A 86 -4.24 9.57 11.14
N CYS A 87 -3.42 8.61 10.69
CA CYS A 87 -3.17 8.38 9.28
C CYS A 87 -4.39 7.81 8.54
N ILE A 88 -4.93 8.59 7.60
CA ILE A 88 -6.03 8.16 6.71
C ILE A 88 -5.57 7.34 5.49
N LYS A 89 -4.30 6.89 5.47
CA LYS A 89 -3.72 6.03 4.43
C LYS A 89 -3.91 6.55 3.01
N CYS A 90 -3.75 7.87 2.82
CA CYS A 90 -3.97 8.53 1.52
C CYS A 90 -2.82 8.35 0.52
N GLY A 91 -1.61 8.06 0.99
CA GLY A 91 -0.43 7.81 0.15
C GLY A 91 0.31 9.07 -0.33
N THR A 92 -0.18 10.28 -0.05
CA THR A 92 0.47 11.54 -0.49
C THR A 92 1.92 11.62 -0.05
N CYS A 93 2.22 11.24 1.20
CA CYS A 93 3.57 11.23 1.76
C CYS A 93 4.55 10.36 0.96
N ALA A 94 4.10 9.22 0.43
CA ALA A 94 4.90 8.36 -0.42
C ALA A 94 5.12 8.97 -1.81
N THR A 95 4.09 9.56 -2.41
CA THR A 95 4.18 10.20 -3.73
C THR A 95 5.14 11.39 -3.75
N VAL A 96 5.14 12.21 -2.69
CA VAL A 96 5.99 13.43 -2.64
C VAL A 96 7.43 13.15 -2.20
N CYS A 97 7.72 11.96 -1.67
CA CYS A 97 9.04 11.63 -1.12
C CYS A 97 10.03 11.28 -2.25
N LYS A 98 10.87 12.24 -2.63
CA LYS A 98 11.92 12.05 -3.66
C LYS A 98 12.98 11.00 -3.34
N PHE A 99 13.06 10.57 -2.08
CA PHE A 99 14.04 9.59 -1.61
C PHE A 99 13.45 8.18 -1.48
N ASN A 100 12.17 7.99 -1.83
CA ASN A 100 11.43 6.75 -1.61
C ASN A 100 11.57 6.25 -0.16
N ALA A 101 11.62 7.17 0.80
CA ALA A 101 11.81 6.85 2.23
C ALA A 101 10.49 6.52 2.94
N VAL A 102 9.35 6.71 2.30
CA VAL A 102 8.05 6.27 2.83
C VAL A 102 7.72 4.95 2.15
N VAL A 103 7.62 3.89 2.93
CA VAL A 103 7.28 2.54 2.46
C VAL A 103 6.00 2.04 3.10
N TRP A 104 5.47 0.95 2.57
CA TRP A 104 4.31 0.24 3.07
C TRP A 104 4.58 -1.25 3.16
#